data_AF-A0A2A5SDZ1-F1
#
_entry.id   AF-A0A2A5SDZ1-F1
#
_cell.length_a   1.000
_cell.length_b   1.000
_cell.length_c   1.000
_cell.angle_alpha   90.00
_cell.angle_beta   90.00
_cell.angle_gamma   90.00
#
_symmetry.space_group_name_H-M   'P 1'
#
loop_
_entity.id
_entity.type
_entity.pdbx_description
1 polymer ?
#
loop_
_entity_poly.entity_id
_entity_poly.type
_entity_poly.pdbx_seq_one_letter_code
_entity_poly.pdbx_strand_id
1 'polypeptide(L)' 'MTKINNWQDYQGSSLKPEDFDKFWDEKINLVSNHQFEFELIEKNLSSKVVNFYHLWFTAIDGAKIHAQLIVPKNLKEK' A
#
# COMPACT_ATOMS: atom_id res chain seq x y z
N MET A 1 -36.12 -7.62 1.66
CA MET A 1 -35.02 -6.97 0.92
C MET A 1 -34.75 -5.61 1.54
N THR A 2 -33.60 -5.44 2.18
CA THR A 2 -33.14 -4.15 2.72
C THR A 2 -32.75 -3.24 1.56
N LYS A 3 -33.31 -2.03 1.48
CA LYS A 3 -33.01 -1.06 0.41
C LYS A 3 -31.68 -0.36 0.69
N ILE A 4 -30.90 -0.07 -0.36
CA ILE A 4 -29.60 0.60 -0.26
C ILE A 4 -29.68 1.96 0.47
N ASN A 5 -30.80 2.68 0.31
CA ASN A 5 -31.04 3.97 0.96
C ASN A 5 -31.03 3.89 2.50
N ASN A 6 -31.24 2.70 3.08
CA ASN A 6 -31.27 2.52 4.52
C ASN A 6 -29.88 2.55 5.17
N TRP A 7 -28.80 2.60 4.38
CA TRP A 7 -27.41 2.56 4.86
C TRP A 7 -26.68 3.89 4.73
N GLN A 8 -27.37 4.96 4.29
CA GLN A 8 -26.75 6.28 4.13
C GLN A 8 -26.17 6.82 5.43
N ASP A 9 -26.82 6.53 6.56
CA ASP A 9 -26.42 6.99 7.88
C ASP A 9 -25.75 5.90 8.73
N TYR A 10 -25.37 4.77 8.13
CA TYR A 10 -24.74 3.66 8.87
C TYR A 10 -23.37 4.05 9.41
N GLN A 11 -23.23 4.09 10.73
CA GLN A 11 -22.00 4.51 11.43
C GLN A 11 -21.02 3.36 11.72
N GLY A 12 -21.28 2.17 11.21
CA GLY A 12 -20.56 0.97 11.64
C GLY A 12 -21.14 0.37 12.92
N SER A 13 -20.87 -0.91 13.14
CA SER A 13 -21.27 -1.65 14.35
C SER A 13 -20.11 -1.91 15.31
N SER A 14 -18.89 -1.59 14.89
CA SER A 14 -17.68 -1.89 15.66
C SER A 14 -17.36 -0.72 16.59
N LEU A 15 -16.98 -1.06 17.82
CA LEU A 15 -16.44 -0.08 18.77
C LEU A 15 -14.98 0.22 18.41
N LYS A 16 -14.63 1.50 18.27
CA LYS A 16 -13.23 1.94 18.17
C LYS A 16 -12.55 1.64 19.51
N PRO A 17 -11.46 0.85 19.55
CA PRO A 17 -10.68 0.65 20.78
C PRO A 17 -10.15 1.98 21.34
N GLU A 18 -10.06 2.09 22.67
CA GLU A 18 -9.56 3.30 23.33
C GLU A 18 -8.11 3.63 22.95
N ASP A 19 -7.31 2.60 22.66
CA ASP A 19 -5.90 2.69 22.30
C ASP A 19 -5.64 2.71 20.79
N PHE A 20 -6.69 2.83 19.96
CA PHE A 20 -6.57 2.71 18.51
C PHE A 20 -5.50 3.65 17.91
N ASP A 21 -5.51 4.93 18.31
CA ASP A 21 -4.59 5.92 17.77
C ASP A 21 -3.14 5.59 18.21
N LYS A 22 -2.96 5.27 19.50
CA LYS A 22 -1.66 4.84 20.05
C LYS A 22 -1.11 3.60 19.34
N PHE A 23 -1.94 2.58 19.11
CA PHE A 23 -1.54 1.36 18.41
C PHE A 23 -1.02 1.66 17.00
N TRP A 24 -1.75 2.47 16.23
CA TRP A 24 -1.34 2.80 14.87
C TRP A 24 -0.12 3.71 14.84
N ASP A 25 -0.01 4.68 15.75
CA ASP A 25 1.19 5.52 15.88
C ASP A 25 2.43 4.68 16.15
N GLU A 26 2.35 3.70 17.06
CA GLU A 26 3.46 2.77 17.35
C GLU A 26 3.84 1.94 16.11
N LYS A 27 2.85 1.41 15.37
CA LYS A 27 3.12 0.61 14.17
C LYS A 27 3.67 1.42 13.01
N ILE A 28 3.19 2.65 12.81
CA ILE A 28 3.72 3.56 11.80
C ILE A 28 5.16 3.93 12.15
N ASN A 29 5.44 4.28 13.41
CA ASN A 29 6.80 4.57 13.86
C ASN A 29 7.75 3.37 13.68
N LEU A 30 7.27 2.15 13.94
CA LEU A 30 8.04 0.93 13.70
C LEU A 30 8.41 0.78 12.22
N VAL A 31 7.45 1.01 11.30
CA VAL A 31 7.69 0.96 9.85
C VAL A 31 8.64 2.08 9.42
N SER A 32 8.41 3.32 9.86
CA SER A 32 9.21 4.49 9.45
C SER A 32 10.68 4.40 9.87
N ASN A 33 10.98 3.73 10.97
CA ASN A 33 12.34 3.53 11.46
C ASN A 33 12.98 2.22 10.97
N HIS A 34 12.24 1.39 10.25
CA HIS A 34 12.77 0.16 9.67
C HIS A 34 13.43 0.45 8.32
N GLN A 35 14.68 0.03 8.14
CA GLN A 35 15.34 0.11 6.85
C GLN A 35 14.84 -1.00 5.93
N PHE A 36 14.13 -0.63 4.86
CA PHE A 36 13.65 -1.59 3.87
C PHE A 36 14.68 -1.75 2.75
N GLU A 37 15.04 -3.00 2.50
CA GLU A 37 15.71 -3.38 1.25
C GLU A 37 14.65 -3.87 0.26
N PHE A 38 14.77 -3.39 -0.98
CA PHE A 38 13.88 -3.79 -2.05
C PHE A 38 14.68 -4.08 -3.33
N GLU A 39 14.12 -4.96 -4.14
CA GLU A 39 14.63 -5.33 -5.45
C GLU A 39 13.62 -4.93 -6.53
N LEU A 40 14.11 -4.30 -7.59
CA LEU A 40 13.34 -3.99 -8.79
C LEU A 40 13.86 -4.82 -9.96
N ILE A 41 13.03 -5.75 -10.43
CA ILE A 41 13.33 -6.58 -11.60
C ILE A 41 12.53 -6.04 -12.78
N GLU A 42 13.21 -5.49 -13.78
CA GLU A 42 12.54 -5.00 -14.99
C GLU A 42 11.86 -6.14 -15.75
N LYS A 43 10.61 -5.91 -16.17
CA LYS A 43 9.84 -6.81 -17.00
C LYS A 43 9.70 -6.23 -18.40
N ASN A 44 10.29 -6.93 -19.37
CA ASN A 44 10.21 -6.57 -20.78
C ASN A 44 8.79 -6.79 -21.32
N LEU A 45 7.98 -5.74 -21.27
CA LEU A 45 6.66 -5.63 -21.88
C LEU A 45 6.70 -4.52 -22.94
N SER A 46 6.04 -4.74 -24.08
CA SER A 46 6.02 -3.77 -25.17
C SER A 46 5.18 -2.55 -24.81
N SER A 47 5.84 -1.48 -24.35
CA SER A 47 5.23 -0.17 -24.13
C SER A 47 6.15 0.96 -24.58
N LYS A 48 5.57 1.97 -25.21
CA LYS A 48 6.28 3.20 -25.61
C LYS A 48 6.29 4.27 -24.51
N VAL A 49 5.46 4.12 -23.48
CA VAL A 49 5.18 5.21 -22.51
C VAL A 49 5.54 4.86 -21.08
N VAL A 50 5.68 3.57 -20.74
CA VAL A 50 5.96 3.11 -19.37
C VAL A 50 6.99 1.98 -19.34
N ASN A 51 7.71 1.88 -18.22
CA ASN A 51 8.53 0.74 -17.81
C ASN A 51 7.75 -0.08 -16.77
N PHE A 52 7.94 -1.40 -16.80
CA PHE A 52 7.30 -2.33 -15.87
C PHE A 52 8.36 -3.00 -15.01
N TYR A 53 8.10 -3.12 -13.71
CA TYR A 53 8.99 -3.80 -12.77
C TYR A 53 8.19 -4.73 -11.86
N HIS A 54 8.81 -5.84 -11.48
CA HIS A 54 8.44 -6.54 -10.26
C HIS A 54 9.24 -5.93 -9.11
N LEU A 55 8.51 -5.33 -8.16
CA LEU A 55 9.04 -4.85 -6.91
C LEU A 55 8.90 -5.95 -5.86
N TRP A 56 10.01 -6.33 -5.24
CA TRP A 56 10.05 -7.24 -4.11
C TRP A 56 10.67 -6.53 -2.91
N PHE A 57 10.10 -6.69 -1.73
CA PHE A 57 10.70 -6.22 -0.48
C PHE A 57 10.29 -7.11 0.69
N THR A 58 11.03 -7.03 1.79
CA THR A 58 10.72 -7.76 3.03
C THR A 58 10.05 -6.79 4.01
N ALA A 59 8.86 -7.12 4.48
CA ALA A 59 8.15 -6.35 5.49
C ALA A 59 8.77 -6.50 6.88
N ILE A 60 8.32 -5.68 7.83
CA ILE A 60 8.85 -5.63 9.22
C ILE A 60 8.70 -6.95 10.00
N ASP A 61 7.82 -7.84 9.55
CA ASP A 61 7.56 -9.17 10.13
C ASP A 61 8.27 -10.30 9.38
N GLY A 62 9.13 -9.97 8.41
CA GLY A 62 9.84 -10.93 7.57
C GLY A 62 9.03 -11.43 6.37
N ALA A 63 7.80 -10.97 6.17
CA ALA A 63 7.00 -11.36 5.01
C ALA A 63 7.62 -10.81 3.71
N LYS A 64 7.73 -11.66 2.69
CA LYS A 64 8.15 -11.23 1.35
C LYS A 64 6.94 -10.70 0.58
N ILE A 65 6.99 -9.42 0.22
CA ILE A 65 5.91 -8.72 -0.47
C ILE A 65 6.29 -8.51 -1.93
N HIS A 66 5.31 -8.71 -2.82
CA HIS A 66 5.42 -8.46 -4.25
C HIS A 66 4.46 -7.38 -4.69
N ALA A 67 4.92 -6.50 -5.57
CA ALA A 67 4.07 -5.57 -6.29
C ALA A 67 4.50 -5.43 -7.75
N GLN A 68 3.55 -5.09 -8.61
CA GLN A 68 3.83 -4.65 -9.97
C GLN A 68 3.96 -3.12 -9.96
N LEU A 69 5.13 -2.61 -10.31
CA LEU A 69 5.40 -1.18 -10.39
C LEU A 69 5.46 -0.75 -11.85
N ILE A 70 4.68 0.27 -12.19
CA ILE A 70 4.61 0.84 -13.54
C ILE A 70 5.05 2.30 -13.45
N VAL A 71 6.14 2.64 -14.15
CA VAL A 71 6.74 3.98 -14.10
C VAL A 71 6.70 4.60 -15.50
N PRO A 72 6.25 5.86 -15.66
CA PRO A 72 6.37 6.56 -16.93
C PRO A 72 7.81 6.63 -17.42
N LYS A 73 8.04 6.38 -18.72
CA LYS A 73 9.37 6.54 -19.35
C LYS A 73 9.84 7.99 -19.35
N ASN A 74 8.88 8.92 -19.43
CA ASN A 74 9.15 10.36 -19.45
C ASN A 74 8.47 10.99 -18.23
N LEU A 75 9.23 11.14 -17.14
CA LEU A 75 8.82 11.94 -16.00
C LEU A 75 9.05 13.41 -16.38
N LYS A 76 8.03 14.07 -16.94
CA LYS A 76 8.05 15.53 -16.99
C LYS A 76 7.86 16.02 -15.56
N GLU A 77 8.87 16.69 -15.01
CA GLU A 77 8.70 17.45 -13.77
C GLU A 77 7.53 18.44 -13.97
N LYS A 78 6.64 18.48 -12.98
CA LYS A 78 5.54 19.45 -12.93
C LYS A 78 6.01 20.73 -12.26
#